data_AF-A0A7Y0N2D4-F1
#
_entry.id   AF-A0A7Y0N2D4-F1
#
_cell.length_a   1.000
_cell.length_b   1.000
_cell.length_c   1.000
_cell.angle_alpha   90.00
_cell.angle_beta   90.00
_cell.angle_gamma   90.00
#
_symmetry.space_group_name_H-M   'P 1'
#
loop_
_entity.id
_entity.type
_entity.pdbx_description
1 polymer ?
#
loop_
_entity_poly.entity_id
_entity_poly.type
_entity_poly.pdbx_seq_one_letter_code
_entity_poly.pdbx_strand_id
1 'polypeptide(L)'
;FTKKYRLFDLPFLFDDVAAVDRFQNSEAGEKLKNSMKRRGLQGIAFWHNGMKQMSANKPLMVPSDAKGLKFRVQASDVLVAQFEQLGANPQKMSFKEVYGGLQTKVIDGQENTWSNIYGKKFFEVQDGITETNHGILDYLVVTSNDFWQKLP
;
A
#
# COMPACT_ATOMS: atom_id res chain seq x y z
N PHE A 1 4.05 -2.47 -15.83
CA PHE A 1 3.13 -1.55 -15.13
C PHE A 1 3.48 -0.09 -15.43
N THR A 2 2.53 0.85 -15.27
CA THR A 2 2.77 2.30 -15.44
C THR A 2 3.28 2.91 -14.15
N LYS A 3 4.16 3.92 -14.24
CA LYS A 3 4.62 4.67 -13.06
C LYS A 3 3.52 5.58 -12.47
N LYS A 4 2.45 5.87 -13.22
CA LYS A 4 1.40 6.82 -12.80
C LYS A 4 0.66 6.39 -11.52
N TYR A 5 0.49 5.09 -11.29
CA TYR A 5 -0.20 4.60 -10.09
C TYR A 5 0.60 4.82 -8.79
N ARG A 6 1.91 5.11 -8.88
CA ARG A 6 2.74 5.47 -7.72
C ARG A 6 2.26 6.73 -7.00
N LEU A 7 1.36 7.51 -7.62
CA LEU A 7 0.67 8.61 -6.96
C LEU A 7 -0.01 8.15 -5.66
N PHE A 8 -0.64 6.97 -5.65
CA PHE A 8 -1.31 6.44 -4.46
C PHE A 8 -0.35 5.99 -3.35
N ASP A 9 0.95 5.82 -3.67
CA ASP A 9 1.97 5.46 -2.69
C ASP A 9 2.59 6.68 -1.99
N LEU A 10 2.25 7.91 -2.43
CA LEU A 10 2.81 9.12 -1.82
C LEU A 10 2.30 9.27 -0.38
N PRO A 11 3.20 9.45 0.60
CA PRO A 11 2.81 9.57 1.99
C PRO A 11 2.03 10.86 2.22
N PHE A 12 0.96 10.78 3.01
CA PHE A 12 0.09 11.90 3.41
C PHE A 12 -0.51 12.69 2.25
N LEU A 13 -0.62 12.09 1.05
CA LEU A 13 -1.25 12.76 -0.09
C LEU A 13 -2.77 12.94 0.09
N PHE A 14 -3.42 11.98 0.74
CA PHE A 14 -4.86 11.99 0.99
C PHE A 14 -5.11 11.97 2.50
N ASP A 15 -5.99 12.87 2.96
CA ASP A 15 -6.37 12.97 4.37
C ASP A 15 -7.18 11.76 4.84
N ASP A 16 -8.06 11.25 3.98
CA ASP A 16 -8.97 10.15 4.27
C ASP A 16 -9.43 9.43 2.99
N VAL A 17 -10.20 8.35 3.17
CA VAL A 17 -10.78 7.59 2.05
C VAL A 17 -11.77 8.45 1.23
N ALA A 18 -12.46 9.42 1.83
CA ALA A 18 -13.37 10.29 1.08
C ALA A 18 -12.62 11.24 0.13
N ALA A 19 -11.39 11.66 0.48
CA ALA A 19 -10.51 12.40 -0.41
C ALA A 19 -10.03 11.54 -1.58
N VAL A 20 -9.71 10.26 -1.30
CA VAL A 20 -9.38 9.28 -2.33
C VAL A 20 -10.55 9.08 -3.29
N ASP A 21 -11.78 8.93 -2.77
CA ASP A 21 -13.02 8.83 -3.55
C ASP A 21 -13.20 10.02 -4.49
N ARG A 22 -13.08 11.25 -3.98
CA ARG A 22 -13.21 12.47 -4.80
C ARG A 22 -12.19 12.49 -5.93
N PHE A 23 -10.95 12.09 -5.67
CA PHE A 23 -9.92 12.04 -6.70
C PHE A 23 -10.19 10.93 -7.73
N GLN A 24 -10.49 9.71 -7.29
CA GLN A 24 -10.72 8.56 -8.15
C GLN A 24 -11.93 8.74 -9.07
N ASN A 25 -12.97 9.44 -8.61
CA ASN A 25 -14.16 9.79 -9.39
C ASN A 25 -14.01 11.07 -10.24
N SER A 26 -12.87 11.76 -10.17
CA SER A 26 -12.60 12.93 -11.01
C SER A 26 -12.19 12.54 -12.42
N GLU A 27 -12.17 13.52 -13.34
CA GLU A 27 -11.67 13.31 -14.71
C GLU A 27 -10.21 12.81 -14.72
N ALA A 28 -9.38 13.29 -13.79
CA ALA A 28 -8.00 12.83 -13.63
C ALA A 28 -7.93 11.37 -13.13
N GLY A 29 -8.80 11.01 -12.20
CA GLY A 29 -8.98 9.64 -11.71
C GLY A 29 -9.37 8.69 -12.84
N GLU A 30 -10.30 9.08 -13.72
CA GLU A 30 -10.71 8.24 -14.84
C GLU A 30 -9.67 8.13 -15.96
N LYS A 31 -8.91 9.19 -16.21
CA LYS A 31 -7.71 9.12 -17.06
C LYS A 31 -6.68 8.16 -16.46
N LEU A 32 -6.53 8.12 -15.14
CA LEU A 32 -5.61 7.22 -14.45
C LEU A 32 -6.10 5.76 -14.52
N LYS A 33 -7.39 5.49 -14.26
CA LYS A 33 -8.04 4.16 -14.38
C LYS A 33 -7.79 3.51 -15.74
N ASN A 34 -7.86 4.31 -16.80
CA ASN A 34 -7.68 3.85 -18.18
C ASN A 34 -6.22 3.95 -18.70
N SER A 35 -5.26 4.31 -17.85
CA SER A 35 -3.89 4.63 -18.28
C SER A 35 -3.11 3.45 -18.88
N MET A 36 -3.58 2.21 -18.65
CA MET A 36 -2.99 0.97 -19.15
C MET A 36 -3.74 0.35 -20.34
N LYS A 37 -4.82 0.97 -20.81
CA LYS A 37 -5.66 0.44 -21.91
C LYS A 37 -4.85 0.17 -23.18
N ARG A 38 -3.91 1.06 -23.54
CA ARG A 38 -3.00 0.87 -24.69
C ARG A 38 -2.04 -0.32 -24.55
N ARG A 39 -1.90 -0.89 -23.35
CA ARG A 39 -1.07 -2.06 -23.04
C ARG A 39 -1.91 -3.31 -22.78
N GLY A 40 -3.16 -3.33 -23.22
CA GLY A 40 -4.03 -4.51 -23.13
C GLY A 40 -4.80 -4.65 -21.81
N LEU A 41 -4.71 -3.70 -20.88
CA LEU A 41 -5.40 -3.77 -19.58
C LEU A 41 -6.50 -2.70 -19.46
N GLN A 42 -7.74 -3.14 -19.30
CA GLN A 42 -8.89 -2.30 -19.05
C GLN A 42 -9.12 -2.19 -17.54
N GLY A 43 -9.05 -0.96 -17.00
CA GLY A 43 -9.47 -0.68 -15.62
C GLY A 43 -10.98 -0.62 -15.51
N ILE A 44 -11.55 -1.33 -14.53
CA ILE A 44 -12.99 -1.45 -14.30
C ILE A 44 -13.44 -0.50 -13.20
N ALA A 45 -12.87 -0.67 -12.00
CA ALA A 45 -13.20 0.13 -10.83
C ALA A 45 -11.99 0.24 -9.91
N PHE A 46 -11.88 1.37 -9.21
CA PHE A 46 -11.11 1.41 -7.99
C PHE A 46 -11.88 0.70 -6.88
N TRP A 47 -11.17 0.01 -6.00
CA TRP A 47 -11.77 -0.72 -4.89
C TRP A 47 -10.94 -0.51 -3.63
N HIS A 48 -11.59 0.07 -2.62
CA HIS A 48 -10.95 0.41 -1.38
C HIS A 48 -10.56 -0.80 -0.54
N ASN A 49 -9.38 -0.69 0.07
CA ASN A 49 -9.10 -1.38 1.33
C ASN A 49 -9.14 -0.39 2.49
N GLY A 50 -8.33 0.68 2.43
CA GLY A 50 -8.35 1.77 3.41
C GLY A 50 -6.97 2.34 3.74
N MET A 51 -6.93 3.19 4.76
CA MET A 51 -5.69 3.86 5.19
C MET A 51 -4.71 2.87 5.85
N LYS A 52 -3.43 3.05 5.57
CA LYS A 52 -2.32 2.24 6.08
C LYS A 52 -1.89 2.72 7.45
N GLN A 53 -1.57 1.74 8.29
CA GLN A 53 -1.06 1.89 9.65
C GLN A 53 0.30 1.21 9.75
N MET A 54 1.18 1.73 10.60
CA MET A 54 2.49 1.14 10.84
C MET A 54 2.43 0.20 12.04
N SER A 55 3.11 -0.93 11.95
CA SER A 55 3.36 -1.82 13.08
C SER A 55 4.83 -2.20 13.14
N ALA A 56 5.33 -2.47 14.33
CA ALA A 56 6.68 -2.98 14.53
C ALA A 56 6.77 -3.82 15.82
N ASN A 57 7.95 -4.40 16.05
CA ASN A 57 8.37 -5.03 17.31
C ASN A 57 8.72 -4.02 18.43
N LYS A 58 8.29 -2.76 18.28
CA LYS A 58 8.35 -1.72 19.32
C LYS A 58 7.35 -0.61 18.98
N PRO A 59 6.96 0.24 19.94
CA PRO A 59 6.14 1.43 19.66
C PRO A 59 6.81 2.39 18.67
N LEU A 60 5.99 3.03 17.83
CA LEU A 60 6.42 4.03 16.84
C LEU A 60 5.66 5.34 17.10
N MET A 61 6.17 6.18 18.02
CA MET A 61 5.49 7.40 18.44
C MET A 61 5.95 8.63 17.64
N VAL A 62 7.21 8.62 17.22
CA VAL A 62 7.83 9.68 16.41
C VAL A 62 8.62 9.09 15.24
N PRO A 63 8.84 9.84 14.15
CA PRO A 63 9.56 9.32 12.97
C PRO A 63 10.92 8.66 13.26
N SER A 64 11.67 9.19 14.22
CA SER A 64 12.99 8.67 14.61
C SER A 64 12.93 7.26 15.21
N ASP A 65 11.78 6.80 15.70
CA ASP A 65 11.63 5.46 16.28
C ASP A 65 11.81 4.37 15.21
N ALA A 66 11.52 4.67 13.95
CA ALA A 66 11.70 3.73 12.84
C ALA A 66 13.17 3.55 12.41
N LYS A 67 14.10 4.38 12.90
CA LYS A 67 15.50 4.36 12.47
C LYS A 67 16.14 2.99 12.70
N GLY A 68 16.75 2.45 11.64
CA GLY A 68 17.45 1.16 11.64
C GLY A 68 16.54 -0.08 11.56
N LEU A 69 15.23 0.07 11.77
CA LEU A 69 14.29 -1.05 11.68
C LEU A 69 14.16 -1.54 10.24
N LYS A 70 14.06 -2.86 10.07
CA LYS A 70 13.80 -3.50 8.78
C LYS A 70 12.30 -3.52 8.50
N PHE A 71 11.84 -2.63 7.63
CA PHE A 71 10.42 -2.57 7.27
C PHE A 71 10.14 -3.33 5.99
N ARG A 72 9.12 -4.19 6.01
CA ARG A 72 8.61 -4.74 4.77
C ARG A 72 7.84 -3.68 4.00
N VAL A 73 8.12 -3.57 2.70
CA VAL A 73 7.36 -2.76 1.74
C VAL A 73 6.83 -3.61 0.59
N GLN A 74 5.72 -3.17 -0.01
CA GLN A 74 5.29 -3.69 -1.31
C GLN A 74 6.32 -3.32 -2.39
N ALA A 75 6.19 -3.89 -3.59
CA ALA A 75 7.08 -3.59 -4.71
C ALA A 75 6.83 -2.19 -5.31
N SER A 76 7.16 -1.15 -4.54
CA SER A 76 7.06 0.27 -4.91
C SER A 76 8.31 1.01 -4.49
N ASP A 77 8.89 1.77 -5.42
CA ASP A 77 10.06 2.60 -5.12
C ASP A 77 9.69 3.83 -4.29
N VAL A 78 8.42 4.26 -4.30
CA VAL A 78 7.94 5.36 -3.46
C VAL A 78 7.89 4.92 -1.99
N LEU A 79 7.41 3.70 -1.73
CA LEU A 79 7.40 3.15 -0.38
C LEU A 79 8.82 2.87 0.14
N VAL A 80 9.74 2.45 -0.72
CA VAL A 80 11.16 2.37 -0.36
C VAL A 80 11.66 3.74 0.11
N ALA A 81 11.48 4.77 -0.71
CA ALA A 81 11.90 6.13 -0.37
C ALA A 81 11.24 6.63 0.92
N GLN A 82 9.95 6.33 1.14
CA GLN A 82 9.23 6.69 2.37
C GLN A 82 9.95 6.20 3.62
N PHE A 83 10.35 4.92 3.65
CA PHE A 83 11.04 4.35 4.82
C PHE A 83 12.51 4.76 4.91
N GLU A 84 13.19 4.99 3.78
CA GLU A 84 14.54 5.57 3.79
C GLU A 84 14.56 6.97 4.42
N GLN A 85 13.53 7.80 4.19
CA GLN A 85 13.40 9.11 4.83
C GLN A 85 13.22 9.01 6.36
N LEU A 86 12.73 7.89 6.87
CA LEU A 86 12.65 7.61 8.30
C LEU A 86 13.97 7.03 8.87
N GLY A 87 14.99 6.85 8.04
CA GLY A 87 16.23 6.17 8.40
C GLY A 87 16.04 4.67 8.64
N ALA A 88 14.95 4.08 8.16
CA ALA A 88 14.66 2.66 8.23
C ALA A 88 15.29 1.91 7.05
N ASN A 89 15.25 0.57 7.11
CA ASN A 89 15.81 -0.34 6.11
C ASN A 89 14.67 -1.07 5.37
N PRO A 90 14.12 -0.53 4.27
CA PRO A 90 13.00 -1.15 3.56
C PRO A 90 13.42 -2.45 2.84
N GLN A 91 12.57 -3.48 2.93
CA GLN A 91 12.74 -4.78 2.28
C GLN A 91 11.51 -5.09 1.42
N LYS A 92 11.71 -5.20 0.10
CA LYS A 92 10.64 -5.60 -0.83
C LYS A 92 10.34 -7.08 -0.62
N MET A 93 9.12 -7.40 -0.21
CA MET A 93 8.72 -8.78 0.10
C MET A 93 7.26 -9.04 -0.31
N SER A 94 6.98 -10.26 -0.77
CA SER A 94 5.63 -10.67 -1.15
C SER A 94 4.70 -10.62 0.06
N PHE A 95 3.43 -10.27 -0.18
CA PHE A 95 2.44 -10.20 0.91
C PHE A 95 2.27 -11.53 1.65
N LYS A 96 2.47 -12.67 0.95
CA LYS A 96 2.36 -14.02 1.53
C LYS A 96 3.46 -14.33 2.55
N GLU A 97 4.61 -13.68 2.44
CA GLU A 97 5.80 -13.96 3.26
C GLU A 97 5.83 -13.11 4.53
N VAL A 98 5.03 -12.04 4.60
CA VAL A 98 5.10 -11.03 5.65
C VAL A 98 4.92 -11.62 7.04
N TYR A 99 3.91 -12.47 7.26
CA TYR A 99 3.67 -13.05 8.58
C TYR A 99 4.90 -13.82 9.08
N GLY A 100 5.43 -14.73 8.25
CA GLY A 100 6.63 -15.51 8.60
C GLY A 100 7.86 -14.61 8.79
N GLY A 101 8.00 -13.57 7.97
CA GLY A 101 9.09 -12.59 8.09
C GLY A 101 9.07 -11.82 9.41
N LEU A 102 7.88 -11.41 9.88
CA LEU A 102 7.69 -10.74 11.18
C LEU A 102 7.93 -11.74 12.32
N GLN A 103 7.33 -12.94 12.23
CA GLN A 103 7.46 -13.99 13.24
C GLN A 103 8.92 -14.40 13.50
N THR A 104 9.70 -14.51 12.42
CA THR A 104 11.13 -14.89 12.47
C THR A 104 12.06 -13.70 12.66
N LYS A 105 11.52 -12.47 12.76
CA LYS A 105 12.28 -11.21 12.88
C LYS A 105 13.28 -10.97 11.75
N VAL A 106 13.03 -11.54 10.57
CA VAL A 106 13.72 -11.16 9.32
C VAL A 106 13.42 -9.69 9.00
N ILE A 107 12.18 -9.27 9.27
CA ILE A 107 11.69 -7.89 9.25
C ILE A 107 11.16 -7.53 10.63
N ASP A 108 11.33 -6.27 11.01
CA ASP A 108 10.93 -5.73 12.32
C ASP A 108 9.51 -5.14 12.29
N GLY A 109 9.10 -4.62 11.13
CA GLY A 109 7.83 -3.93 10.98
C GLY A 109 7.28 -3.94 9.56
N GLN A 110 6.07 -3.42 9.42
CA GLN A 110 5.35 -3.31 8.16
C GLN A 110 4.33 -2.18 8.20
N GLU A 111 3.73 -1.88 7.04
CA GLU A 111 2.55 -1.03 6.93
C GLU A 111 1.39 -1.78 6.24
N ASN A 112 0.17 -1.62 6.76
CA ASN A 112 -1.05 -2.12 6.11
C ASN A 112 -2.33 -1.51 6.68
N THR A 113 -3.45 -1.81 6.03
CA THR A 113 -4.77 -1.49 6.56
C THR A 113 -5.13 -2.37 7.75
N TRP A 114 -6.07 -1.91 8.57
CA TRP A 114 -6.65 -2.69 9.67
C TRP A 114 -7.18 -4.04 9.20
N SER A 115 -7.86 -4.08 8.04
CA SER A 115 -8.40 -5.31 7.45
C SER A 115 -7.32 -6.35 7.19
N ASN A 116 -6.19 -5.95 6.60
CA ASN A 116 -5.08 -6.87 6.35
C ASN A 116 -4.33 -7.24 7.63
N ILE A 117 -4.11 -6.29 8.55
CA ILE A 117 -3.47 -6.58 9.84
C ILE A 117 -4.25 -7.65 10.60
N TYR A 118 -5.58 -7.51 10.67
CA TYR A 118 -6.45 -8.49 11.32
C TYR A 118 -6.54 -9.80 10.53
N GLY A 119 -6.87 -9.72 9.24
CA GLY A 119 -7.10 -10.89 8.39
C GLY A 119 -5.85 -11.75 8.14
N LYS A 120 -4.65 -11.17 8.30
CA LYS A 120 -3.37 -11.90 8.28
C LYS A 120 -2.76 -12.11 9.65
N LYS A 121 -3.46 -11.72 10.73
CA LYS A 121 -3.01 -11.89 12.10
C LYS A 121 -1.65 -11.28 12.40
N PHE A 122 -1.28 -10.19 11.72
CA PHE A 122 0.01 -9.53 11.97
C PHE A 122 0.14 -9.02 13.41
N PHE A 123 -0.99 -8.74 14.07
CA PHE A 123 -1.03 -8.38 15.50
C PHE A 123 -0.52 -9.49 16.43
N GLU A 124 -0.48 -10.77 16.02
CA GLU A 124 0.08 -11.86 16.82
C GLU A 124 1.63 -11.83 16.85
N VAL A 125 2.25 -11.12 15.91
CA VAL A 125 3.70 -11.10 15.67
C VAL A 125 4.27 -9.68 15.63
N GLN A 126 3.56 -8.72 16.22
CA GLN A 126 3.94 -7.31 16.30
C GLN A 126 3.59 -6.77 17.70
N ASP A 127 4.54 -6.06 18.31
CA ASP A 127 4.40 -5.59 19.70
C ASP A 127 3.49 -4.36 19.81
N GLY A 128 3.32 -3.62 18.71
CA GLY A 128 2.43 -2.47 18.66
C GLY A 128 2.04 -2.05 17.25
N ILE A 129 0.93 -1.34 17.17
CA ILE A 129 0.42 -0.72 15.95
C ILE A 129 0.19 0.75 16.26
N THR A 130 0.63 1.64 15.37
CA THR A 130 0.38 3.07 15.43
C THR A 130 -0.58 3.44 14.31
N GLU A 131 -1.73 4.00 14.69
CA GLU A 131 -2.67 4.58 13.74
C GLU A 131 -2.06 5.87 13.16
N THR A 132 -1.50 5.74 11.97
CA THR A 132 -0.72 6.79 11.31
C THR A 132 -1.48 7.38 10.13
N ASN A 133 -2.41 6.63 9.54
CA ASN A 133 -3.18 7.02 8.35
C ASN A 133 -2.30 7.65 7.26
N HIS A 134 -1.06 7.19 7.12
CA HIS A 134 0.00 7.90 6.38
C HIS A 134 -0.06 7.67 4.87
N GLY A 135 -0.99 6.85 4.40
CA GLY A 135 -1.19 6.59 2.99
C GLY A 135 -2.34 5.64 2.75
N ILE A 136 -2.80 5.56 1.51
CA ILE A 136 -3.91 4.69 1.10
C ILE A 136 -3.35 3.34 0.62
N LEU A 137 -4.11 2.26 0.85
CA LEU A 137 -3.97 1.02 0.10
C LEU A 137 -5.28 0.75 -0.63
N ASP A 138 -5.24 0.83 -1.96
CA ASP A 138 -6.38 0.62 -2.84
C ASP A 138 -6.01 -0.29 -3.99
N TYR A 139 -7.05 -0.84 -4.63
CA TYR A 139 -6.91 -1.73 -5.76
C TYR A 139 -7.53 -1.13 -7.01
N LEU A 140 -6.94 -1.45 -8.15
CA LEU A 140 -7.60 -1.28 -9.44
C LEU A 140 -8.03 -2.66 -9.93
N VAL A 141 -9.34 -2.88 -10.02
CA VAL A 141 -9.90 -4.06 -10.68
C VAL A 141 -9.63 -3.91 -12.18
N VAL A 142 -8.93 -4.88 -12.75
CA VAL A 142 -8.54 -4.87 -14.16
C VAL A 142 -8.96 -6.16 -14.87
N THR A 143 -9.16 -6.06 -16.17
CA THR A 143 -9.31 -7.20 -17.07
C THR A 143 -8.50 -6.96 -18.35
N SER A 144 -8.40 -7.97 -19.22
CA SER A 144 -7.81 -7.79 -20.55
C SER A 144 -8.79 -7.06 -21.48
N ASN A 145 -8.26 -6.24 -22.38
CA ASN A 145 -9.08 -5.62 -23.42
C ASN A 145 -9.83 -6.67 -24.25
N ASP A 146 -9.15 -7.77 -24.59
CA ASP A 146 -9.70 -8.84 -25.42
C ASP A 146 -10.91 -9.51 -24.78
N PHE A 147 -10.86 -9.74 -23.47
CA PHE A 147 -12.02 -10.25 -22.73
C PHE A 147 -13.14 -9.21 -22.71
N TRP A 148 -12.80 -7.96 -22.37
CA TRP A 148 -13.78 -6.89 -22.22
C TRP A 148 -14.55 -6.59 -23.50
N GLN A 149 -13.87 -6.61 -24.65
CA GLN A 149 -14.48 -6.36 -25.97
C GLN A 149 -15.38 -7.49 -26.48
N LYS A 150 -15.26 -8.70 -25.91
CA LYS A 150 -16.10 -9.85 -26.26
C LYS A 150 -17.39 -9.92 -25.45
N LEU A 151 -17.56 -9.04 -24.45
CA LEU A 151 -18.80 -8.96 -23.70
C LEU A 151 -19.92 -8.37 -24.59
N PRO A 152 -21.17 -8.85 -24.47
CA PRO A 152 -22.30 -8.36 -25.25
C PRO A 152 -22.60 -6.87 -25.11
#